data_AF-T1HFP7-F1
#
_entry.id   AF-T1HFP7-F1
#
_cell.length_a   1.000
_cell.length_b   1.000
_cell.length_c   1.000
_cell.angle_alpha   90.00
_cell.angle_beta   90.00
_cell.angle_gamma   90.00
#
_symmetry.space_group_name_H-M   'P 1'
#
loop_
_entity.id
_entity.type
_entity.pdbx_description
1 polymer ?
#
loop_
_entity_poly.entity_id
_entity_poly.type
_entity_poly.pdbx_seq_one_letter_code
_entity_poly.pdbx_strand_id
1 'polypeptide(L)'
;AWYFFVDPLCVSEVSCSSTSFVVVCCIWRACKICVMKLNVAYPATGCQKLFEITDEHKLRIFYEKRMGAEVEADQLGDEWKGYVVRISGGNDKQGFPMKQGVLTNGRVRLLLSKGHSCYRPRRDGERKRKSVRGCIVDANLSVLALVIVKKGEQVRIFNQFHYKNYLLHQL
;
A
#
# COMPACT_ATOMS: atom_id res chain seq x y z
N ALA A 1 12.61 30.33 -34.32
CA ALA A 1 13.08 29.43 -33.26
C ALA A 1 11.94 29.26 -32.27
N TRP A 2 11.22 28.17 -32.42
CA TRP A 2 10.03 27.82 -31.64
C TRP A 2 10.47 26.93 -30.49
N TYR A 3 10.23 27.33 -29.25
CA TYR A 3 10.28 26.40 -28.12
C TYR A 3 8.85 26.13 -27.66
N PHE A 4 8.39 24.95 -28.06
CA PHE A 4 7.25 24.24 -27.52
C PHE A 4 7.50 23.95 -26.02
N PHE A 5 6.68 24.51 -25.14
CA PHE A 5 6.44 23.95 -23.82
C PHE A 5 4.95 23.61 -23.77
N VAL A 6 4.64 22.37 -24.13
CA VAL A 6 3.29 21.80 -24.09
C VAL A 6 3.28 20.86 -22.90
N ASP A 7 2.63 21.28 -21.82
CA ASP A 7 2.19 20.38 -20.75
C ASP A 7 1.12 19.42 -21.32
N PRO A 8 1.33 18.10 -21.37
CA PRO A 8 0.44 17.17 -22.07
C PRO A 8 -0.65 16.55 -21.17
N LEU A 9 -1.17 17.29 -20.19
CA LEU A 9 -2.24 16.81 -19.29
C LEU A 9 -3.48 17.73 -19.29
N CYS A 10 -3.89 18.25 -20.44
CA CYS A 10 -5.27 18.74 -20.61
C CYS A 10 -5.56 19.07 -22.09
N VAL A 11 -5.68 18.06 -22.94
CA VAL A 11 -6.24 18.26 -24.30
C VAL A 11 -7.31 17.21 -24.53
N SER A 12 -8.53 17.54 -24.14
CA SER A 12 -9.72 17.09 -24.85
C SER A 12 -10.39 18.36 -25.36
N GLU A 13 -10.19 18.65 -26.64
CA GLU A 13 -10.90 19.69 -27.37
C GLU A 13 -12.41 19.40 -27.30
N VAL A 14 -13.14 20.27 -26.60
CA VAL A 14 -14.60 20.38 -26.74
C VAL A 14 -14.85 21.70 -27.47
N SER A 15 -14.90 21.64 -28.79
CA SER A 15 -15.47 22.70 -29.60
C SER A 15 -17.00 22.67 -29.40
N CYS A 16 -17.53 23.55 -28.55
CA CYS A 16 -18.97 23.73 -28.41
C CYS A 16 -19.33 25.19 -28.72
N SER A 17 -19.64 25.44 -29.98
CA SER A 17 -20.35 26.63 -30.41
C SER A 17 -21.86 26.45 -30.21
N SER A 18 -22.52 27.53 -29.82
CA SER A 18 -23.98 27.77 -29.80
C SER A 18 -24.82 27.08 -28.70
N THR A 19 -25.12 27.89 -27.67
CA THR A 19 -26.45 28.08 -27.06
C THR A 19 -27.37 26.86 -26.98
N SER A 20 -27.37 26.18 -25.83
CA SER A 20 -28.61 25.64 -25.24
C SER A 20 -28.44 25.46 -23.74
N PHE A 21 -29.49 25.83 -23.02
CA PHE A 21 -29.67 25.78 -21.58
C PHE A 21 -29.26 24.43 -20.96
N VAL A 22 -28.26 24.50 -20.07
CA VAL A 22 -28.18 23.89 -18.73
C VAL A 22 -29.14 22.72 -18.47
N VAL A 23 -28.68 21.47 -18.60
CA VAL A 23 -28.38 20.54 -17.49
C VAL A 23 -27.68 19.32 -18.13
N VAL A 24 -26.44 19.51 -18.60
CA VAL A 24 -25.51 18.39 -18.62
C VAL A 24 -24.89 18.40 -17.23
N CYS A 25 -25.58 17.74 -16.29
CA CYS A 25 -24.96 17.26 -15.07
C CYS A 25 -23.93 16.22 -15.51
N CYS A 26 -22.82 16.73 -16.03
CA CYS A 26 -21.65 16.00 -16.42
C CYS A 26 -21.25 15.26 -15.17
N ILE A 27 -21.43 13.95 -15.26
CA ILE A 27 -20.95 12.90 -14.38
C ILE A 27 -19.60 13.36 -13.82
N TRP A 28 -19.64 14.01 -12.65
CA TRP A 28 -18.51 14.10 -11.75
C TRP A 28 -18.36 12.68 -11.20
N ARG A 29 -17.85 11.80 -12.06
CA ARG A 29 -17.12 10.62 -11.62
C ARG A 29 -15.98 11.23 -10.83
N ALA A 30 -16.18 11.35 -9.53
CA ALA A 30 -15.12 11.57 -8.59
C ALA A 30 -14.05 10.54 -8.96
N CYS A 31 -12.99 11.00 -9.62
CA CYS A 31 -11.82 10.20 -9.85
C CYS A 31 -11.36 9.85 -8.45
N LYS A 32 -11.71 8.64 -8.02
CA LYS A 32 -11.49 8.18 -6.66
C LYS A 32 -9.98 8.07 -6.55
N ILE A 33 -9.34 9.13 -6.06
CA ILE A 33 -7.90 9.18 -5.85
C ILE A 33 -7.58 7.93 -5.03
N CYS A 34 -6.81 7.03 -5.64
CA CYS A 34 -6.52 5.73 -5.07
C CYS A 34 -5.40 5.92 -4.06
N VAL A 35 -5.73 6.44 -2.87
CA VAL A 35 -4.75 6.64 -1.80
C VAL A 35 -4.41 5.27 -1.21
N MET A 36 -3.14 4.88 -1.30
CA MET A 36 -2.62 3.70 -0.61
C MET A 36 -1.72 4.11 0.55
N LYS A 37 -1.84 3.39 1.65
CA LYS A 37 -1.02 3.59 2.84
C LYS A 37 0.05 2.49 2.91
N LEU A 38 1.31 2.87 3.04
CA LEU A 38 2.42 1.94 3.27
C LEU A 38 2.77 1.97 4.75
N ASN A 39 2.52 0.85 5.45
CA ASN A 39 2.99 0.64 6.81
C ASN A 39 4.37 -0.03 6.74
N VAL A 40 5.43 0.71 7.06
CA VAL A 40 6.80 0.23 6.95
C VAL A 40 7.37 0.00 8.35
N ALA A 41 7.81 -1.23 8.58
CA ALA A 41 8.46 -1.64 9.82
C ALA A 41 9.97 -1.82 9.61
N TYR A 42 10.77 -1.32 10.54
CA TYR A 42 12.21 -1.60 10.61
C TYR A 42 12.52 -2.47 11.83
N PRO A 43 12.85 -3.76 11.67
CA PRO A 43 13.00 -4.68 12.80
C PRO A 43 14.19 -4.36 13.69
N ALA A 44 15.26 -3.73 13.15
CA ALA A 44 16.45 -3.43 13.94
C ALA A 44 16.22 -2.34 15.00
N THR A 45 15.34 -1.37 14.72
CA THR A 45 14.96 -0.34 15.70
C THR A 45 13.61 -0.62 16.37
N GLY A 46 12.80 -1.53 15.81
CA GLY A 46 11.44 -1.80 16.25
C GLY A 46 10.44 -0.68 15.92
N CYS A 47 10.86 0.34 15.17
CA CYS A 47 9.99 1.45 14.79
C CYS A 47 9.10 1.09 13.60
N GLN A 48 7.89 1.63 13.60
CA GLN A 48 6.94 1.52 12.50
C GLN A 48 6.45 2.93 12.13
N LYS A 49 6.39 3.22 10.83
CA LYS A 49 5.87 4.49 10.31
C LYS A 49 4.92 4.22 9.15
N LEU A 50 3.87 5.04 9.09
CA LEU A 50 2.87 4.99 8.03
C LEU A 50 3.14 6.12 7.05
N PHE A 51 3.25 5.77 5.78
CA PHE A 51 3.40 6.71 4.67
C PHE A 51 2.15 6.67 3.81
N GLU A 52 1.64 7.84 3.43
CA GLU A 52 0.49 7.96 2.53
C GLU A 52 1.01 8.36 1.15
N ILE A 53 0.77 7.51 0.15
CA ILE A 53 1.20 7.75 -1.22
C ILE A 53 -0.05 7.88 -2.10
N THR A 54 -0.14 9.02 -2.78
CA THR A 54 -1.22 9.35 -3.72
C THR A 54 -0.88 8.97 -5.16
N ASP A 55 0.41 8.98 -5.51
CA ASP A 55 0.87 8.81 -6.90
C ASP A 55 0.89 7.33 -7.30
N GLU A 56 0.08 6.97 -8.29
CA GLU A 56 0.00 5.59 -8.77
C GLU A 56 1.30 5.10 -9.40
N HIS A 57 2.06 5.97 -10.08
CA HIS A 57 3.33 5.61 -10.72
C HIS A 57 4.35 5.01 -9.74
N LYS A 58 4.41 5.54 -8.53
CA LYS A 58 5.29 5.05 -7.46
C LYS A 58 4.85 3.68 -6.93
N LEU A 59 3.54 3.41 -6.97
CA LEU A 59 2.95 2.17 -6.45
C LEU A 59 3.05 0.99 -7.43
N ARG A 60 3.30 1.25 -8.73
CA ARG A 60 3.38 0.22 -9.77
C ARG A 60 4.41 -0.87 -9.48
N ILE A 61 5.49 -0.55 -8.78
CA ILE A 61 6.54 -1.53 -8.41
C ILE A 61 5.97 -2.69 -7.59
N PHE A 62 4.97 -2.39 -6.74
CA PHE A 62 4.39 -3.38 -5.85
C PHE A 62 3.36 -4.26 -6.54
N TYR A 63 2.78 -3.83 -7.66
CA TYR A 63 1.78 -4.62 -8.37
C TYR A 63 2.36 -5.91 -8.90
N GLU A 64 1.52 -6.95 -8.91
CA GLU A 64 1.86 -8.31 -9.36
C GLU A 64 2.95 -9.02 -8.54
N LYS A 65 3.52 -8.35 -7.54
CA LYS A 65 4.42 -8.98 -6.58
C LYS A 65 3.63 -9.84 -5.60
N ARG A 66 4.25 -10.95 -5.20
CA ARG A 66 3.72 -11.88 -4.20
C ARG A 66 4.13 -11.43 -2.80
N MET A 67 3.29 -11.70 -1.82
CA MET A 67 3.66 -11.57 -0.42
C MET A 67 4.88 -12.44 -0.11
N GLY A 68 5.83 -11.82 0.59
CA GLY A 68 7.15 -12.36 0.90
C GLY A 68 8.25 -11.98 -0.09
N ALA A 69 7.93 -11.40 -1.25
CA ALA A 69 8.91 -10.94 -2.22
C ALA A 69 9.67 -9.69 -1.74
N GLU A 70 10.93 -9.60 -2.16
CA GLU A 70 11.78 -8.43 -1.99
C GLU A 70 11.58 -7.49 -3.18
N VAL A 71 11.50 -6.19 -2.88
CA VAL A 71 11.24 -5.12 -3.82
C VAL A 71 12.17 -3.96 -3.50
N GLU A 72 12.77 -3.40 -4.53
CA GLU A 72 13.59 -2.19 -4.43
C GLU A 72 12.67 -0.96 -4.34
N ALA A 73 12.91 -0.11 -3.35
CA ALA A 73 12.04 1.01 -3.02
C ALA A 73 12.44 2.33 -3.71
N ASP A 74 13.40 2.31 -4.62
CA ASP A 74 14.04 3.50 -5.20
C ASP A 74 13.05 4.45 -5.89
N GLN A 75 11.99 3.93 -6.53
CA GLN A 75 11.04 4.78 -7.25
C GLN A 75 9.97 5.44 -6.34
N LEU A 76 9.95 5.15 -5.03
CA LEU A 76 9.05 5.85 -4.11
C LEU A 76 9.48 7.30 -3.88
N GLY A 77 10.79 7.57 -3.94
CA GLY A 77 11.39 8.89 -3.78
C GLY A 77 12.84 8.80 -3.30
N ASP A 78 13.52 9.94 -3.27
CA ASP A 78 14.96 10.01 -2.94
C ASP A 78 15.29 9.49 -1.53
N GLU A 79 14.33 9.58 -0.59
CA GLU A 79 14.49 9.06 0.77
C GLU A 79 14.62 7.54 0.81
N TRP A 80 14.03 6.84 -0.17
CA TRP A 80 13.98 5.39 -0.25
C TRP A 80 15.08 4.79 -1.12
N LYS A 81 16.04 5.60 -1.55
CA LYS A 81 17.16 5.15 -2.39
C LYS A 81 18.04 4.13 -1.67
N GLY A 82 18.24 2.98 -2.32
CA GLY A 82 19.02 1.85 -1.83
C GLY A 82 18.30 1.01 -0.78
N TYR A 83 17.01 1.26 -0.50
CA TYR A 83 16.24 0.43 0.42
C TYR A 83 15.67 -0.79 -0.28
N VAL A 84 15.83 -1.95 0.34
CA VAL A 84 15.15 -3.18 -0.07
C VAL A 84 14.09 -3.51 0.96
N VAL A 85 12.85 -3.53 0.50
CA VAL A 85 11.67 -3.83 1.31
C VAL A 85 11.10 -5.18 0.94
N ARG A 86 10.61 -5.91 1.94
CA ARG A 86 9.88 -7.15 1.77
C ARG A 86 8.41 -6.92 2.05
N ILE A 87 7.54 -7.42 1.16
CA ILE A 87 6.10 -7.34 1.36
C ILE A 87 5.70 -8.37 2.42
N SER A 88 5.35 -7.94 3.63
CA SER A 88 4.94 -8.84 4.71
C SER A 88 3.44 -9.14 4.67
N GLY A 89 2.64 -8.24 4.09
CA GLY A 89 1.23 -8.45 3.82
C GLY A 89 0.49 -7.17 3.49
N GLY A 90 -0.80 -7.14 3.79
CA GLY A 90 -1.65 -5.99 3.49
C GLY A 90 -3.11 -6.25 3.80
N ASN A 91 -3.89 -5.18 3.70
CA ASN A 91 -5.32 -5.17 3.91
C ASN A 91 -6.03 -4.59 2.69
N ASP A 92 -7.13 -5.24 2.32
CA ASP A 92 -8.07 -4.73 1.34
C ASP A 92 -8.82 -3.49 1.90
N LYS A 93 -9.46 -2.70 1.04
CA LYS A 93 -10.27 -1.52 1.42
C LYS A 93 -11.40 -1.84 2.41
N GLN A 94 -11.87 -3.09 2.42
CA GLN A 94 -12.88 -3.58 3.38
C GLN A 94 -12.25 -4.22 4.64
N GLY A 95 -10.93 -4.12 4.80
CA GLY A 95 -10.22 -4.65 5.97
C GLY A 95 -9.94 -6.15 5.93
N PHE A 96 -10.17 -6.83 4.80
CA PHE A 96 -9.79 -8.25 4.69
C PHE A 96 -8.28 -8.38 4.55
N PRO A 97 -7.61 -9.16 5.41
CA PRO A 97 -6.17 -9.36 5.34
C PRO A 97 -5.76 -10.29 4.19
N MET A 98 -4.53 -10.13 3.71
CA MET A 98 -3.87 -11.04 2.78
C MET A 98 -3.49 -12.37 3.45
N LYS A 99 -3.50 -13.47 2.68
CA LYS A 99 -3.04 -14.79 3.14
C LYS A 99 -2.02 -15.41 2.21
N GLN A 100 -0.92 -15.90 2.81
CA GLN A 100 0.14 -16.60 2.10
C GLN A 100 -0.41 -17.91 1.53
N GLY A 101 -0.01 -18.25 0.30
CA GLY A 101 -0.37 -19.49 -0.38
C GLY A 101 -1.64 -19.39 -1.24
N VAL A 102 -2.41 -18.31 -1.14
CA VAL A 102 -3.57 -18.07 -2.02
C VAL A 102 -3.10 -17.26 -3.23
N LEU A 103 -2.76 -17.93 -4.33
CA LEU A 103 -2.19 -17.32 -5.55
C LEU A 103 -3.25 -16.68 -6.45
N THR A 104 -4.12 -15.84 -5.87
CA THR A 104 -5.12 -15.08 -6.60
C THR A 104 -4.93 -13.61 -6.32
N ASN A 105 -5.29 -12.75 -7.27
CA ASN A 105 -5.32 -11.31 -7.01
C ASN A 105 -6.52 -10.99 -6.12
N GLY A 106 -7.70 -11.55 -6.43
CA GLY A 106 -8.95 -11.27 -5.73
C GLY A 106 -9.11 -11.95 -4.36
N ARG A 107 -10.36 -11.93 -3.87
CA ARG A 107 -10.75 -12.55 -2.60
C ARG A 107 -11.33 -13.95 -2.82
N VAL A 108 -10.99 -14.86 -1.92
CA VAL A 108 -11.46 -16.25 -1.96
C VAL A 108 -12.04 -16.64 -0.60
N ARG A 109 -13.10 -17.46 -0.62
CA ARG A 109 -13.77 -17.96 0.60
C ARG A 109 -13.24 -19.34 0.97
N LEU A 110 -12.34 -19.39 1.94
CA LEU A 110 -11.70 -20.61 2.42
C LEU A 110 -12.33 -21.10 3.72
N LEU A 111 -12.30 -22.41 3.94
CA LEU A 111 -12.66 -23.03 5.21
C LEU A 111 -11.44 -23.05 6.13
N LEU A 112 -11.44 -22.21 7.16
CA LEU A 112 -10.31 -22.08 8.09
C LEU A 112 -10.54 -22.88 9.37
N SER A 113 -9.55 -23.68 9.77
CA SER A 113 -9.37 -24.31 11.08
C SER A 113 -8.38 -23.54 11.98
N LYS A 114 -8.22 -24.01 13.23
CA LYS A 114 -7.23 -23.52 14.21
C LYS A 114 -5.81 -23.55 13.62
N GLY A 115 -5.04 -22.48 13.85
CA GLY A 115 -3.65 -22.36 13.37
C GLY A 115 -3.50 -21.64 12.02
N HIS A 116 -4.58 -21.46 11.26
CA HIS A 116 -4.50 -20.64 10.05
C HIS A 116 -4.49 -19.14 10.37
N SER A 117 -3.64 -18.40 9.64
CA SER A 117 -3.71 -16.93 9.59
C SER A 117 -5.12 -16.44 9.25
N CYS A 118 -5.51 -15.32 9.87
CA CYS A 118 -6.81 -14.63 9.74
C CYS A 118 -8.00 -15.26 10.51
N TYR A 119 -7.76 -16.33 11.28
CA TYR A 119 -8.80 -16.94 12.12
C TYR A 119 -8.32 -17.22 13.54
N ARG A 120 -9.16 -16.83 14.50
CA ARG A 120 -9.03 -17.19 15.91
C ARG A 120 -10.28 -17.99 16.30
N PRO A 121 -10.16 -19.31 16.57
CA PRO A 121 -11.30 -20.13 16.97
C PRO A 121 -11.79 -19.72 18.36
N ARG A 122 -13.10 -19.87 18.61
CA ARG A 122 -13.70 -19.65 19.94
C ARG A 122 -13.91 -20.96 20.69
N ARG A 123 -14.18 -22.04 19.96
CA ARG A 123 -14.30 -23.41 20.48
C ARG A 123 -13.31 -24.32 19.77
N ASP A 124 -12.88 -25.37 20.45
CA ASP A 124 -12.02 -26.37 19.81
C ASP A 124 -12.79 -27.15 18.74
N GLY A 125 -12.10 -27.49 17.65
CA GLY A 125 -12.69 -28.16 16.49
C GLY A 125 -13.52 -27.27 15.56
N GLU A 126 -13.77 -26.00 15.91
CA GLU A 126 -14.55 -25.09 15.06
C GLU A 126 -13.80 -24.80 13.73
N ARG A 127 -14.52 -24.95 12.62
CA ARG A 127 -14.08 -24.52 11.29
C ARG A 127 -15.05 -23.48 10.77
N LYS A 128 -14.54 -22.36 10.26
CA LYS A 128 -15.37 -21.26 9.74
C LYS A 128 -14.96 -20.89 8.32
N ARG A 129 -15.95 -20.76 7.44
CA ARG A 129 -15.73 -20.25 6.08
C ARG A 129 -15.59 -18.73 6.13
N LYS A 130 -14.42 -18.20 5.79
CA LYS A 130 -14.12 -16.76 5.78
C LYS A 130 -13.59 -16.32 4.42
N SER A 131 -13.93 -15.10 4.04
CA SER A 131 -13.33 -14.42 2.88
C SER A 131 -11.97 -13.88 3.25
N VAL A 132 -10.97 -14.15 2.42
CA VAL A 132 -9.58 -13.71 2.62
C VAL A 132 -9.06 -13.14 1.30
N ARG A 133 -8.17 -12.14 1.37
CA ARG A 133 -7.51 -11.60 0.18
C ARG A 133 -6.34 -12.51 -0.21
N GLY A 134 -6.12 -12.68 -1.51
CA GLY A 134 -4.97 -13.44 -1.99
C GLY A 134 -3.62 -12.78 -1.73
N CYS A 135 -2.57 -13.46 -2.16
CA CYS A 135 -1.17 -13.15 -1.91
C CYS A 135 -0.60 -12.09 -2.88
N ILE A 136 -1.26 -11.87 -4.01
CA ILE A 136 -0.76 -10.97 -5.06
C ILE A 136 -1.27 -9.55 -4.78
N VAL A 137 -0.36 -8.59 -4.86
CA VAL A 137 -0.62 -7.17 -4.64
C VAL A 137 -1.31 -6.56 -5.85
N ASP A 138 -2.31 -5.72 -5.57
CA ASP A 138 -3.25 -5.16 -6.56
C ASP A 138 -3.72 -3.77 -6.11
N ALA A 139 -4.28 -3.00 -7.04
CA ALA A 139 -4.78 -1.64 -6.85
C ALA A 139 -5.96 -1.53 -5.85
N ASN A 140 -6.57 -2.67 -5.51
CA ASN A 140 -7.69 -2.76 -4.59
C ASN A 140 -7.29 -2.77 -3.12
N LEU A 141 -5.98 -2.82 -2.81
CA LEU A 141 -5.50 -2.73 -1.45
C LEU A 141 -5.62 -1.30 -0.91
N SER A 142 -5.83 -1.20 0.40
CA SER A 142 -5.82 0.09 1.10
C SER A 142 -4.52 0.29 1.88
N VAL A 143 -4.00 -0.79 2.47
CA VAL A 143 -2.77 -0.76 3.27
C VAL A 143 -1.87 -1.89 2.82
N LEU A 144 -0.60 -1.57 2.57
CA LEU A 144 0.46 -2.56 2.41
C LEU A 144 1.36 -2.54 3.64
N ALA A 145 1.70 -3.73 4.14
CA ALA A 145 2.67 -3.91 5.20
C ALA A 145 4.01 -4.31 4.59
N LEU A 146 5.03 -3.52 4.88
CA LEU A 146 6.39 -3.68 4.37
C LEU A 146 7.36 -3.84 5.54
N VAL A 147 8.38 -4.66 5.35
CA VAL A 147 9.47 -4.87 6.30
C VAL A 147 10.78 -4.54 5.59
N ILE A 148 11.59 -3.66 6.15
CA ILE A 148 12.90 -3.34 5.59
C ILE A 148 13.87 -4.48 5.84
N VAL A 149 14.47 -4.99 4.77
CA VAL A 149 15.50 -6.05 4.82
C VAL A 149 16.90 -5.44 4.76
N LYS A 150 17.12 -4.53 3.80
CA LYS A 150 18.40 -3.82 3.65
C LYS A 150 18.18 -2.32 3.82
N LYS A 151 19.02 -1.70 4.64
CA LYS A 151 19.04 -0.24 4.82
C LYS A 151 19.68 0.41 3.58
N GLY A 152 19.05 1.49 3.11
CA GLY A 152 19.62 2.36 2.08
C GLY A 152 20.60 3.40 2.63
N GLU A 153 21.05 4.28 1.74
CA GLU A 153 22.05 5.30 2.05
C GLU A 153 21.52 6.39 2.98
N GLN A 154 20.23 6.75 2.84
CA GLN A 154 19.61 7.82 3.63
C GLN A 154 18.92 7.28 4.88
N VAL A 155 19.56 7.44 6.04
CA VAL A 155 19.08 6.85 7.33
C VAL A 155 17.94 7.67 7.99
N ARG A 156 17.50 8.79 7.40
CA ARG A 156 16.61 9.76 8.08
C ARG A 156 15.22 9.21 8.43
N ILE A 157 14.70 8.25 7.67
CA ILE A 157 13.32 7.78 7.81
C ILE A 157 13.08 7.08 9.16
N PHE A 158 14.03 6.29 9.67
CA PHE A 158 13.87 5.46 10.87
C PHE A 158 14.75 5.86 12.06
N ASN A 159 15.33 7.06 12.02
CA ASN A 159 16.06 7.66 13.13
C ASN A 159 15.08 8.13 14.21
N GLN A 160 14.61 7.19 15.04
CA GLN A 160 14.04 7.53 16.33
C GLN A 160 14.57 6.53 17.33
N PHE A 161 15.64 6.92 18.03
CA PHE A 161 15.98 6.30 19.30
C PHE A 161 14.75 6.45 20.19
N HIS A 162 13.95 5.39 20.30
CA HIS A 162 12.97 5.30 21.36
C HIS A 162 13.77 5.26 22.66
N TYR A 163 13.79 6.38 23.37
CA TYR A 163 14.49 6.58 24.62
C TYR A 163 14.24 5.39 25.57
N LYS A 164 15.20 4.47 25.64
CA LYS A 164 15.47 3.67 26.85
C LYS A 164 16.20 4.55 27.90
N ASN A 165 15.86 5.85 27.97
CA ASN A 165 16.35 6.82 28.97
C ASN A 165 15.30 7.05 30.08
N TYR A 166 14.57 6.00 30.49
CA TYR A 166 13.74 6.04 31.69
C TYR A 166 14.44 5.41 32.92
N LEU A 167 15.77 5.29 32.89
CA LEU A 167 16.56 4.67 33.98
C LEU A 167 17.73 5.53 34.51
N LEU A 168 17.90 6.77 34.04
CA LEU A 168 19.02 7.64 34.45
C LEU A 168 18.61 8.94 35.17
N HIS A 169 17.35 9.07 35.59
CA HIS A 169 16.85 10.26 36.32
C HIS A 169 16.30 9.96 37.72
N GLN A 170 16.63 8.80 38.30
CA GLN A 170 16.23 8.40 39.66
C GLN A 170 17.41 8.15 40.62
N LEU A 171 18.60 8.66 40.31
CA LEU A 171 19.72 8.76 41.25
C LEU A 171 20.01 10.23 41.54
#